data_AF-A0A9W9YMX5-F1
#
_entry.id   AF-A0A9W9YMX5-F1
#
_cell.length_a   1.000
_cell.length_b   1.000
_cell.length_c   1.000
_cell.angle_alpha   90.00
_cell.angle_beta   90.00
_cell.angle_gamma   90.00
#
_symmetry.space_group_name_H-M   'P 1'
#
loop_
_entity.id
_entity.type
_entity.pdbx_description
1 polymer ?
#
loop_
_entity_poly.entity_id
_entity_poly.type
_entity_poly.pdbx_seq_one_letter_code
_entity_poly.pdbx_strand_id
1 'polypeptide(L)'
;MMINERQKIACDSLLNDTELLQDLTNFDLIVHEHFAFCSVLVAELLGIPRVIIVSDSPNSGLSPYFKIPLPVSYVPSRFSSFTDKMSFIERLVNLGMHIFSQVVSHVLFARSMSPLKDRYNITPEISYHEAFGNAELVIFHADFAFEYAQPLLPVISKEKIDVLATAFGNLNQKVIWKLKGYIPSFLSPHIKIVEWLPQNDLLAHKDIKAFVSHVGHNSVYESAYHGVPVVAVPIYADQFPNAKRVEHFGLGVAVDHKSVTAQELFEAIELVVNEPRY
;
A
#
# COMPACT_ATOMS: atom_id res chain seq x y z
N MET A 1 -23.17 13.29 18.19
CA MET A 1 -24.47 13.05 17.52
C MET A 1 -24.92 14.23 16.65
N MET A 2 -24.84 15.48 17.11
CA MET A 2 -25.28 16.65 16.32
C MET A 2 -24.42 17.00 15.07
N ILE A 3 -23.14 16.62 15.04
CA ILE A 3 -22.24 16.94 13.92
C ILE A 3 -22.59 16.11 12.67
N ASN A 4 -22.89 14.82 12.84
CA ASN A 4 -23.18 13.92 11.72
C ASN A 4 -24.49 14.30 10.99
N GLU A 5 -25.52 14.71 11.72
CA GLU A 5 -26.78 15.18 11.10
C GLU A 5 -26.60 16.46 10.28
N ARG A 6 -25.77 17.40 10.74
CA ARG A 6 -25.45 18.60 9.96
C ARG A 6 -24.72 18.26 8.67
N GLN A 7 -23.74 17.35 8.73
CA GLN A 7 -23.03 16.89 7.54
C GLN A 7 -23.96 16.15 6.57
N LYS A 8 -24.88 15.34 7.09
CA LYS A 8 -25.90 14.65 6.28
C LYS A 8 -26.80 15.64 5.55
N ILE A 9 -27.34 16.65 6.24
CA ILE A 9 -28.19 17.68 5.63
C ILE A 9 -27.42 18.49 4.59
N ALA A 10 -26.20 18.91 4.91
CA ALA A 10 -25.35 19.64 3.97
C ALA A 10 -25.05 18.79 2.72
N CYS A 11 -24.79 17.49 2.89
CA CYS A 11 -24.58 16.57 1.79
C CYS A 11 -25.83 16.35 0.95
N ASP A 12 -27.00 16.17 1.58
CA ASP A 12 -28.29 16.04 0.88
C ASP A 12 -28.61 17.30 0.07
N SER A 13 -28.26 18.49 0.59
CA SER A 13 -28.39 19.74 -0.15
C SER A 13 -27.44 19.80 -1.35
N LEU A 14 -26.18 19.37 -1.18
CA LEU A 14 -25.18 19.35 -2.25
C LEU A 14 -25.57 18.38 -3.37
N LEU A 15 -26.04 17.18 -3.01
CA LEU A 15 -26.43 16.15 -3.98
C LEU A 15 -27.71 16.50 -4.76
N ASN A 16 -28.53 17.44 -4.25
CA ASN A 16 -29.69 17.98 -4.97
C ASN A 16 -29.34 19.20 -5.84
N ASP A 17 -28.17 19.80 -5.68
CA ASP A 17 -27.75 20.97 -6.43
C ASP A 17 -27.17 20.55 -7.80
N THR A 18 -28.04 20.47 -8.81
CA THR A 18 -27.67 20.03 -10.15
C THR A 18 -26.71 21.01 -10.85
N GLU A 19 -26.81 22.31 -10.57
CA GLU A 19 -25.94 23.32 -11.17
C GLU A 19 -24.51 23.14 -10.65
N LEU A 20 -24.36 23.01 -9.33
CA LEU A 20 -23.07 22.78 -8.71
C LEU A 20 -22.48 21.41 -9.10
N LEU A 21 -23.28 20.34 -9.14
CA LEU A 21 -22.80 19.03 -9.59
C LEU A 21 -22.32 19.06 -11.04
N GLN A 22 -23.01 19.80 -11.91
CA GLN A 22 -22.60 19.96 -13.29
C GLN A 22 -21.29 20.75 -13.40
N ASP A 23 -21.13 21.81 -12.62
CA ASP A 23 -19.87 22.57 -12.56
C ASP A 23 -18.69 21.70 -12.09
N LEU A 24 -18.93 20.81 -11.12
CA LEU A 24 -17.91 19.91 -10.59
C LEU A 24 -17.40 18.88 -11.61
N THR A 25 -18.16 18.58 -12.66
CA THR A 25 -17.72 17.66 -13.74
C THR A 25 -16.53 18.20 -14.55
N ASN A 26 -16.25 19.51 -14.46
CA ASN A 26 -15.12 20.14 -15.14
C ASN A 26 -13.77 19.90 -14.44
N PHE A 27 -13.76 19.24 -13.28
CA PHE A 27 -12.55 19.00 -12.51
C PHE A 27 -12.11 17.54 -12.60
N ASP A 28 -10.80 17.33 -12.74
CA ASP A 28 -10.22 15.99 -12.89
C ASP A 28 -9.88 15.30 -11.55
N LEU A 29 -9.95 16.02 -10.43
CA LEU A 29 -9.49 15.52 -9.13
C LEU A 29 -10.21 16.22 -7.97
N ILE A 30 -10.68 15.43 -7.00
CA ILE A 30 -11.20 15.95 -5.72
C ILE A 30 -10.14 15.75 -4.63
N VAL A 31 -9.73 16.84 -3.99
CA VAL A 31 -8.86 16.78 -2.79
C VAL A 31 -9.69 17.17 -1.59
N HIS A 32 -9.81 16.27 -0.61
CA HIS A 32 -10.63 16.53 0.56
C HIS A 32 -10.02 15.99 1.85
N GLU A 33 -10.43 16.58 2.96
CA GLU A 33 -10.09 16.10 4.29
C GLU A 33 -10.95 14.86 4.63
N HIS A 34 -10.42 13.90 5.38
CA HIS A 34 -11.13 12.64 5.66
C HIS A 34 -12.44 12.79 6.44
N PHE A 35 -12.64 13.88 7.18
CA PHE A 35 -13.91 14.24 7.84
C PHE A 35 -14.95 14.82 6.86
N ALA A 36 -14.57 15.14 5.63
CA ALA A 36 -15.48 15.58 4.57
C ALA A 36 -16.16 14.38 3.89
N PHE A 37 -16.98 13.65 4.62
CA PHE A 37 -17.58 12.38 4.17
C PHE A 37 -18.39 12.47 2.88
N CYS A 38 -19.06 13.61 2.64
CA CYS A 38 -19.85 13.81 1.42
C CYS A 38 -18.99 13.79 0.15
N SER A 39 -17.74 14.22 0.24
CA SER A 39 -16.81 14.24 -0.90
C SER A 39 -16.60 12.85 -1.49
N VAL A 40 -16.73 11.79 -0.70
CA VAL A 40 -16.72 10.41 -1.19
C VAL A 40 -17.93 10.17 -2.09
N LEU A 41 -19.14 10.53 -1.64
CA LEU A 41 -20.36 10.33 -2.44
C LEU A 41 -20.34 11.13 -3.74
N VAL A 42 -19.86 12.38 -3.68
CA VAL A 42 -19.72 13.23 -4.88
C VAL A 42 -18.73 12.64 -5.87
N ALA A 43 -17.57 12.17 -5.38
CA ALA A 43 -16.57 11.53 -6.22
C ALA A 43 -17.11 10.27 -6.91
N GLU A 44 -17.80 9.41 -6.16
CA GLU A 44 -18.42 8.18 -6.69
C GLU A 44 -19.57 8.50 -7.67
N LEU A 45 -20.37 9.53 -7.40
CA LEU A 45 -21.47 9.94 -8.28
C LEU A 45 -20.96 10.48 -9.62
N LEU A 46 -19.89 11.29 -9.59
CA LEU A 46 -19.33 11.94 -10.79
C LEU A 46 -18.24 11.12 -11.49
N GLY A 47 -17.76 10.03 -10.87
CA GLY A 47 -16.66 9.22 -11.40
C GLY A 47 -15.30 9.94 -11.37
N ILE A 48 -15.12 10.92 -10.49
CA ILE A 48 -13.90 11.74 -10.39
C ILE A 48 -12.95 11.11 -9.36
N PRO A 49 -11.67 10.87 -9.69
CA PRO A 49 -10.71 10.33 -8.73
C PRO A 49 -10.48 11.31 -7.56
N ARG A 50 -10.02 10.78 -6.42
CA ARG A 50 -9.86 11.60 -5.22
C ARG A 50 -8.60 11.30 -4.42
N VAL A 51 -8.09 12.36 -3.79
CA VAL A 51 -7.02 12.34 -2.79
C VAL A 51 -7.60 12.71 -1.43
N ILE A 52 -7.29 11.89 -0.42
CA ILE A 52 -7.75 12.11 0.96
C ILE A 52 -6.59 12.62 1.80
N ILE A 53 -6.80 13.76 2.45
CA ILE A 53 -5.92 14.28 3.49
C ILE A 53 -6.45 13.82 4.84
N VAL A 54 -5.66 13.01 5.54
CA VAL A 54 -5.99 12.47 6.85
C VAL A 54 -5.21 13.28 7.89
N SER A 55 -5.91 14.16 8.61
CA SER A 55 -5.37 14.91 9.75
C SER A 55 -5.33 14.08 11.03
N ASP A 56 -5.06 12.78 10.88
CA ASP A 56 -5.08 11.76 11.90
C ASP A 56 -3.79 10.92 11.81
N SER A 57 -3.57 10.07 12.81
CA SER A 57 -2.39 9.23 12.87
C SER A 57 -2.65 8.04 11.96
N PRO A 58 -1.63 7.51 11.28
CA PRO A 58 -1.73 6.22 10.62
C PRO A 58 -1.97 5.07 11.61
N ASN A 59 -1.98 5.32 12.94
CA ASN A 59 -2.29 4.37 14.02
C ASN A 59 -3.75 4.46 14.51
N SER A 60 -4.69 4.80 13.63
CA SER A 60 -6.08 5.06 13.98
C SER A 60 -7.04 3.96 13.52
N GLY A 61 -8.30 4.06 13.95
CA GLY A 61 -9.36 3.16 13.49
C GLY A 61 -9.66 3.27 11.99
N LEU A 62 -9.09 4.26 11.30
CA LEU A 62 -9.28 4.50 9.87
C LEU A 62 -8.32 3.72 8.97
N SER A 63 -7.12 3.45 9.47
CA SER A 63 -6.03 2.82 8.72
C SER A 63 -6.42 1.51 8.01
N PRO A 64 -7.27 0.64 8.58
CA PRO A 64 -7.74 -0.57 7.90
C PRO A 64 -8.51 -0.29 6.60
N TYR A 65 -9.25 0.82 6.49
CA TYR A 65 -9.95 1.18 5.24
C TYR A 65 -8.97 1.49 4.10
N PHE A 66 -7.76 1.96 4.46
CA PHE A 66 -6.67 2.23 3.53
C PHE A 66 -5.68 1.07 3.43
N LYS A 67 -6.06 -0.11 3.96
CA LYS A 67 -5.25 -1.34 3.96
C LYS A 67 -3.92 -1.20 4.71
N ILE A 68 -3.78 -0.22 5.60
CA ILE A 68 -2.57 -0.03 6.41
C ILE A 68 -2.61 -1.02 7.60
N PRO A 69 -1.55 -1.82 7.84
CA PRO A 69 -1.56 -2.86 8.85
C PRO A 69 -1.27 -2.25 10.21
N LEU A 70 -2.08 -2.62 11.20
CA LEU A 70 -1.92 -2.14 12.57
C LEU A 70 -1.59 -3.29 13.52
N PRO A 71 -0.30 -3.52 13.80
CA PRO A 71 0.12 -4.54 14.76
C PRO A 71 -0.08 -4.03 16.19
N VAL A 72 -1.31 -4.15 16.69
CA VAL A 72 -1.75 -3.66 18.01
C VAL A 72 -1.01 -4.27 19.21
N SER A 73 -0.17 -5.29 18.99
CA SER A 73 0.68 -5.89 20.02
C SER A 73 1.89 -5.02 20.39
N TYR A 74 2.29 -4.08 19.53
CA TYR A 74 3.40 -3.15 19.79
C TYR A 74 3.16 -1.73 19.25
N VAL A 75 2.08 -1.49 18.50
CA VAL A 75 1.65 -0.15 18.11
C VAL A 75 0.44 0.24 18.98
N PRO A 76 0.56 1.26 19.84
CA PRO A 76 -0.57 1.72 20.63
C PRO A 76 -1.61 2.41 19.74
N SER A 77 -2.88 2.12 19.99
CA SER A 77 -4.00 2.80 19.35
C SER A 77 -4.01 4.28 19.76
N ARG A 78 -4.37 5.20 18.85
CA ARG A 78 -4.40 6.66 19.09
C ARG A 78 -5.04 7.12 20.42
N PHE A 79 -6.03 6.40 20.93
CA PHE A 79 -6.74 6.74 22.18
C PHE A 79 -6.27 5.96 23.41
N SER A 80 -5.27 5.10 23.28
CA SER A 80 -4.62 4.49 24.44
C SER A 80 -3.50 5.40 24.94
N SER A 81 -3.33 5.48 26.26
CA SER A 81 -2.21 6.21 26.88
C SER A 81 -0.92 5.36 26.91
N PHE A 82 -0.80 4.39 26.01
CA PHE A 82 0.30 3.44 25.97
C PHE A 82 1.41 3.88 25.00
N THR A 83 2.57 3.25 25.15
CA THR A 83 3.72 3.41 24.24
C THR A 83 3.95 2.12 23.45
N ASP A 84 5.02 2.04 22.67
CA ASP A 84 5.48 0.79 22.02
C ASP A 84 5.92 -0.28 23.03
N LYS A 85 6.17 0.12 24.28
CA LYS A 85 6.48 -0.78 25.40
C LYS A 85 5.22 -1.08 26.20
N MET A 86 4.54 -2.16 25.83
CA MET A 86 3.35 -2.68 26.52
C MET A 86 3.61 -4.07 27.11
N SER A 87 3.15 -4.27 28.36
CA SER A 87 2.95 -5.57 28.98
C SER A 87 1.83 -6.36 28.29
N PHE A 88 1.73 -7.65 28.62
CA PHE A 88 0.68 -8.51 28.05
C PHE A 88 -0.74 -7.96 28.26
N ILE A 89 -1.03 -7.45 29.47
CA ILE A 89 -2.36 -6.90 29.79
C ILE A 89 -2.59 -5.59 29.04
N GLU A 90 -1.60 -4.70 28.94
CA GLU A 90 -1.72 -3.46 28.17
C GLU A 90 -1.95 -3.74 26.69
N ARG A 91 -1.34 -4.79 26.12
CA ARG A 91 -1.60 -5.24 24.75
C ARG A 91 -3.04 -5.71 24.55
N LEU A 92 -3.61 -6.44 25.53
CA LEU A 92 -5.02 -6.84 25.48
C LEU A 92 -5.96 -5.64 25.56
N VAL A 93 -5.66 -4.68 26.43
CA VAL A 93 -6.42 -3.42 26.52
C VAL A 93 -6.28 -2.63 25.22
N ASN A 94 -5.09 -2.55 24.65
CA ASN A 94 -4.82 -1.86 23.39
C ASN A 94 -5.59 -2.48 22.21
N LEU A 95 -5.66 -3.81 22.16
CA LEU A 95 -6.51 -4.53 21.20
C LEU A 95 -8.00 -4.17 21.38
N GLY A 96 -8.49 -4.12 22.62
CA GLY A 96 -9.85 -3.68 22.93
C GLY A 96 -10.12 -2.25 22.47
N MET A 97 -9.18 -1.34 22.72
CA MET A 97 -9.25 0.06 22.29
C MET A 97 -9.23 0.18 20.76
N HIS A 98 -8.42 -0.63 20.08
CA HIS A 98 -8.38 -0.69 18.62
C HIS A 98 -9.74 -1.10 18.05
N ILE A 99 -10.29 -2.22 18.52
CA ILE A 99 -11.61 -2.70 18.09
C ILE A 99 -12.69 -1.64 18.37
N PHE A 100 -12.66 -1.02 19.56
CA PHE A 100 -13.58 0.05 19.90
C PHE A 100 -13.48 1.23 18.92
N SER A 101 -12.27 1.70 18.62
CA SER A 101 -12.04 2.80 17.66
C SER A 101 -12.51 2.46 16.25
N GLN A 102 -12.33 1.22 15.79
CA GLN A 102 -12.85 0.74 14.51
C GLN A 102 -14.37 0.74 14.49
N VAL A 103 -15.02 0.22 15.54
CA VAL A 103 -16.49 0.19 15.64
C VAL A 103 -17.06 1.60 15.69
N VAL A 104 -16.46 2.51 16.47
CA VAL A 104 -16.87 3.92 16.54
C VAL A 104 -16.76 4.57 15.16
N SER A 105 -15.63 4.40 14.49
CA SER A 105 -15.41 4.88 13.13
C SER A 105 -16.48 4.33 12.17
N HIS A 106 -16.68 3.00 12.18
CA HIS A 106 -17.67 2.32 11.34
C HIS A 106 -19.09 2.85 11.55
N VAL A 107 -19.53 3.01 12.80
CA VAL A 107 -20.88 3.46 13.14
C VAL A 107 -21.07 4.93 12.81
N LEU A 108 -20.09 5.78 13.10
CA LEU A 108 -20.19 7.22 12.84
C LEU A 108 -20.27 7.52 11.34
N PHE A 109 -19.48 6.83 10.51
CA PHE A 109 -19.46 7.05 9.07
C PHE A 109 -20.67 6.43 8.37
N ALA A 110 -20.98 5.16 8.63
CA ALA A 110 -22.06 4.44 7.93
C ALA A 110 -23.43 5.05 8.22
N ARG A 111 -23.71 5.42 9.48
CA ARG A 111 -25.02 5.98 9.82
C ARG A 111 -25.33 7.29 9.09
N SER A 112 -24.30 8.08 8.79
CA SER A 112 -24.50 9.39 8.19
C SER A 112 -24.68 9.30 6.68
N MET A 113 -23.76 8.60 5.99
CA MET A 113 -23.67 8.66 4.53
C MET A 113 -24.34 7.50 3.80
N SER A 114 -24.41 6.30 4.38
CA SER A 114 -25.03 5.15 3.71
C SER A 114 -26.48 5.42 3.27
N PRO A 115 -27.35 6.04 4.09
CA PRO A 115 -28.72 6.35 3.67
C PRO A 115 -28.78 7.31 2.47
N LEU A 116 -27.83 8.23 2.35
CA LEU A 116 -27.75 9.14 1.20
C LEU A 116 -27.26 8.39 -0.04
N LYS A 117 -26.21 7.58 0.10
CA LYS A 117 -25.70 6.73 -0.98
C LYS A 117 -26.82 5.88 -1.61
N ASP A 118 -27.64 5.24 -0.77
CA ASP A 118 -28.77 4.41 -1.20
C ASP A 118 -29.87 5.25 -1.86
N ARG A 119 -30.21 6.42 -1.27
CA ARG A 119 -31.26 7.31 -1.77
C ARG A 119 -30.96 7.86 -3.17
N TYR A 120 -29.71 8.26 -3.42
CA TYR A 120 -29.27 8.81 -4.70
C TYR A 120 -28.75 7.71 -5.65
N ASN A 121 -28.85 6.43 -5.26
CA ASN A 121 -28.40 5.29 -6.05
C ASN A 121 -26.94 5.40 -6.52
N ILE A 122 -26.06 5.87 -5.64
CA ILE A 122 -24.63 6.06 -5.92
C ILE A 122 -23.92 4.72 -5.72
N THR A 123 -23.34 4.16 -6.79
CA THR A 123 -22.55 2.91 -6.81
C THR A 123 -23.11 1.78 -5.93
N PRO A 124 -24.39 1.37 -6.12
CA PRO A 124 -25.13 0.51 -5.18
C PRO A 124 -24.46 -0.84 -4.86
N GLU A 125 -23.56 -1.29 -5.71
CA GLU A 125 -22.77 -2.52 -5.57
C GLU A 125 -21.80 -2.53 -4.38
N ILE A 126 -21.31 -1.38 -3.93
CA ILE A 126 -20.33 -1.28 -2.83
C ILE A 126 -20.89 -0.56 -1.61
N SER A 127 -20.32 -0.84 -0.44
CA SER A 127 -20.66 -0.11 0.79
C SER A 127 -20.02 1.28 0.83
N TYR A 128 -20.53 2.20 1.66
CA TYR A 128 -19.88 3.51 1.86
C TYR A 128 -18.42 3.37 2.34
N HIS A 129 -18.12 2.36 3.16
CA HIS A 129 -16.78 2.16 3.70
C HIS A 129 -15.78 1.66 2.66
N GLU A 130 -16.26 0.79 1.78
CA GLU A 130 -15.50 0.34 0.63
C GLU A 130 -15.26 1.50 -0.34
N ALA A 131 -16.32 2.28 -0.61
CA ALA A 131 -16.19 3.52 -1.34
C ALA A 131 -15.13 4.40 -0.69
N PHE A 132 -15.20 4.71 0.62
CA PHE A 132 -14.22 5.51 1.36
C PHE A 132 -12.77 5.03 1.19
N GLY A 133 -12.54 3.71 1.21
CA GLY A 133 -11.22 3.10 1.00
C GLY A 133 -10.68 3.20 -0.43
N ASN A 134 -11.52 3.43 -1.45
CA ASN A 134 -11.14 3.55 -2.86
C ASN A 134 -10.58 4.94 -3.22
N ALA A 135 -9.61 5.44 -2.45
CA ALA A 135 -8.90 6.67 -2.77
C ALA A 135 -7.67 6.39 -3.65
N GLU A 136 -7.34 7.31 -4.57
CA GLU A 136 -6.15 7.19 -5.42
C GLU A 136 -4.86 7.44 -4.63
N LEU A 137 -4.94 8.37 -3.67
CA LEU A 137 -3.86 8.72 -2.76
C LEU A 137 -4.42 9.11 -1.38
N VAL A 138 -3.75 8.66 -0.33
CA VAL A 138 -4.05 9.04 1.06
C VAL A 138 -2.82 9.69 1.66
N ILE A 139 -2.95 10.96 2.06
CA ILE A 139 -1.89 11.75 2.66
C ILE A 139 -2.17 11.85 4.16
N PHE A 140 -1.36 11.18 4.98
CA PHE A 140 -1.41 11.35 6.42
C PHE A 140 -0.60 12.58 6.82
N HIS A 141 -1.24 13.53 7.49
CA HIS A 141 -0.54 14.63 8.13
C HIS A 141 0.00 14.15 9.48
N ALA A 142 1.03 13.31 9.41
CA ALA A 142 1.70 12.70 10.55
C ALA A 142 3.22 12.85 10.40
N ASP A 143 3.92 13.03 11.51
CA ASP A 143 5.37 13.20 11.55
C ASP A 143 5.99 11.96 12.21
N PHE A 144 6.98 11.37 11.53
CA PHE A 144 7.67 10.16 12.01
C PHE A 144 8.31 10.32 13.39
N ALA A 145 8.58 11.55 13.84
CA ALA A 145 9.09 11.82 15.18
C ALA A 145 8.05 11.56 16.29
N PHE A 146 6.74 11.61 15.96
CA PHE A 146 5.64 11.42 16.91
C PHE A 146 4.86 10.13 16.67
N GLU A 147 5.17 9.38 15.61
CA GLU A 147 4.49 8.15 15.24
C GLU A 147 5.29 6.90 15.62
N TYR A 148 4.59 5.83 15.95
CA TYR A 148 5.21 4.56 16.28
C TYR A 148 5.67 3.81 15.03
N ALA A 149 6.82 3.13 15.14
CA ALA A 149 7.35 2.30 14.07
C ALA A 149 6.36 1.18 13.73
N GLN A 150 5.87 1.20 12.49
CA GLN A 150 4.96 0.19 11.96
C GLN A 150 5.36 -0.20 10.55
N PRO A 151 5.01 -1.42 10.09
CA PRO A 151 5.25 -1.81 8.72
C PRO A 151 4.39 -0.94 7.79
N LEU A 152 4.99 0.01 7.09
CA LEU A 152 4.38 0.58 5.91
C LEU A 152 4.45 -0.50 4.83
N LEU A 153 3.30 -0.91 4.31
CA LEU A 153 3.25 -2.01 3.37
C LEU A 153 3.89 -1.65 2.04
N PRO A 154 4.67 -2.61 1.52
CA PRO A 154 4.40 -3.13 0.20
C PRO A 154 3.88 -4.56 0.39
N VAL A 155 2.55 -4.75 0.50
CA VAL A 155 1.98 -6.11 0.46
C VAL A 155 2.01 -6.55 -0.99
N ILE A 156 2.96 -7.42 -1.29
CA ILE A 156 2.90 -8.26 -2.47
C ILE A 156 1.80 -9.30 -2.21
N SER A 157 0.81 -9.39 -3.10
CA SER A 157 -0.31 -10.34 -2.97
C SER A 157 0.18 -11.79 -3.04
N LYS A 158 -0.63 -12.75 -2.56
CA LYS A 158 -0.26 -14.18 -2.61
C LYS A 158 -0.01 -14.65 -4.04
N GLU A 159 -0.85 -14.21 -4.97
CA GLU A 159 -0.74 -14.53 -6.40
C GLU A 159 0.60 -14.04 -6.96
N LYS A 160 1.07 -12.86 -6.54
CA LYS A 160 2.36 -12.33 -6.96
C LYS A 160 3.53 -13.06 -6.31
N ILE A 161 3.39 -13.48 -5.05
CA ILE A 161 4.39 -14.35 -4.40
C ILE A 161 4.47 -15.69 -5.14
N ASP A 162 3.35 -16.27 -5.57
CA ASP A 162 3.34 -17.51 -6.35
C ASP A 162 4.03 -17.34 -7.70
N VAL A 163 3.78 -16.24 -8.41
CA VAL A 163 4.48 -15.88 -9.65
C VAL A 163 6.00 -15.79 -9.45
N LEU A 164 6.44 -15.09 -8.40
CA LEU A 164 7.86 -14.97 -8.05
C LEU A 164 8.45 -16.35 -7.72
N ALA A 165 7.76 -17.16 -6.91
CA ALA A 165 8.20 -18.49 -6.52
C ALA A 165 8.32 -19.45 -7.71
N THR A 166 7.38 -19.41 -8.66
CA THR A 166 7.45 -20.19 -9.90
C THR A 166 8.61 -19.74 -10.77
N ALA A 167 8.80 -18.43 -10.97
CA ALA A 167 9.91 -17.92 -11.76
C ALA A 167 11.27 -18.32 -11.16
N PHE A 168 11.43 -18.11 -9.85
CA PHE A 168 12.65 -18.49 -9.13
C PHE A 168 12.89 -20.00 -9.10
N GLY A 169 11.82 -20.80 -9.06
CA GLY A 169 11.89 -22.25 -9.08
C GLY A 169 12.43 -22.83 -10.40
N ASN A 170 12.31 -22.07 -11.49
CA ASN A 170 12.81 -22.45 -12.82
C ASN A 170 14.27 -22.02 -13.06
N LEU A 171 14.86 -21.21 -12.17
CA LEU A 171 16.24 -20.75 -12.29
C LEU A 171 17.25 -21.87 -11.94
N ASN A 172 18.38 -21.89 -12.63
CA ASN A 172 19.47 -22.82 -12.26
C ASN A 172 20.29 -22.29 -11.05
N GLN A 173 20.19 -21.00 -10.75
CA GLN A 173 20.92 -20.30 -9.72
C GLN A 173 20.29 -20.56 -8.34
N LYS A 174 21.10 -20.42 -7.28
CA LYS A 174 20.57 -20.39 -5.91
C LYS A 174 19.96 -19.02 -5.64
N VAL A 175 18.78 -18.99 -5.05
CA VAL A 175 18.05 -17.74 -4.79
C VAL A 175 18.01 -17.50 -3.29
N ILE A 176 18.47 -16.32 -2.85
CA ILE A 176 18.22 -15.83 -1.50
C ILE A 176 17.09 -14.81 -1.60
N TRP A 177 15.95 -15.11 -1.00
CA TRP A 177 14.77 -14.26 -1.10
C TRP A 177 14.36 -13.74 0.27
N LYS A 178 14.47 -12.41 0.42
CA LYS A 178 13.94 -11.70 1.59
C LYS A 178 12.41 -11.64 1.48
N LEU A 179 11.71 -12.47 2.25
CA LEU A 179 10.26 -12.57 2.25
C LEU A 179 9.74 -12.73 3.69
N LYS A 180 8.65 -12.04 4.01
CA LYS A 180 7.96 -12.13 5.30
C LYS A 180 6.48 -12.41 5.06
N GLY A 181 5.91 -13.36 5.81
CA GLY A 181 4.49 -13.71 5.70
C GLY A 181 4.25 -15.00 4.92
N TYR A 182 3.46 -14.92 3.85
CA TYR A 182 3.08 -16.10 3.06
C TYR A 182 4.29 -16.71 2.34
N ILE A 183 4.51 -18.01 2.53
CA ILE A 183 5.53 -18.81 1.85
C ILE A 183 4.81 -19.94 1.10
N PRO A 184 4.94 -20.05 -0.22
CA PRO A 184 4.30 -21.12 -0.99
C PRO A 184 4.84 -22.50 -0.61
N SER A 185 3.97 -23.51 -0.53
CA SER A 185 4.37 -24.89 -0.17
C SER A 185 5.17 -25.59 -1.27
N PHE A 186 5.09 -25.11 -2.51
CA PHE A 186 5.79 -25.64 -3.67
C PHE A 186 7.15 -24.97 -3.92
N LEU A 187 7.73 -24.31 -2.91
CA LEU A 187 9.01 -23.62 -3.05
C LEU A 187 10.15 -24.60 -3.39
N SER A 188 10.88 -24.33 -4.46
CA SER A 188 12.02 -25.15 -4.85
C SER A 188 13.16 -25.12 -3.81
N PRO A 189 13.90 -26.24 -3.62
CA PRO A 189 14.89 -26.39 -2.54
C PRO A 189 16.14 -25.50 -2.66
N HIS A 190 16.42 -24.95 -3.85
CA HIS A 190 17.48 -23.97 -4.09
C HIS A 190 17.11 -22.53 -3.70
N ILE A 191 15.87 -22.28 -3.26
CA ILE A 191 15.41 -20.97 -2.78
C ILE A 191 15.50 -20.96 -1.25
N LYS A 192 16.30 -20.05 -0.72
CA LYS A 192 16.43 -19.81 0.72
C LYS A 192 15.65 -18.54 1.09
N ILE A 193 14.54 -18.73 1.81
CA ILE A 193 13.79 -17.62 2.41
C ILE A 193 14.51 -17.14 3.67
N VAL A 194 14.61 -15.81 3.81
CA VAL A 194 15.08 -15.16 5.03
C VAL A 194 14.18 -13.96 5.33
N GLU A 195 13.93 -13.67 6.60
CA GLU A 195 13.12 -12.49 6.96
C GLU A 195 13.92 -11.19 6.87
N TRP A 196 15.23 -11.28 7.11
CA TRP A 196 16.17 -10.16 7.09
C TRP A 196 17.57 -10.62 6.70
N LEU A 197 18.30 -9.76 5.99
CA LEU A 197 19.69 -9.97 5.60
C LEU A 197 20.40 -8.61 5.43
N PRO A 198 21.73 -8.54 5.59
CA PRO A 198 22.51 -7.33 5.30
C PRO A 198 22.67 -7.16 3.77
N GLN A 199 21.76 -6.43 3.14
CA GLN A 199 21.63 -6.36 1.67
C GLN A 199 22.90 -5.86 0.98
N ASN A 200 23.47 -4.76 1.46
CA ASN A 200 24.69 -4.19 0.90
C ASN A 200 25.87 -5.18 0.95
N ASP A 201 26.05 -5.89 2.06
CA ASP A 201 27.13 -6.88 2.22
C ASP A 201 26.89 -8.11 1.34
N LEU A 202 25.63 -8.50 1.15
CA LEU A 202 25.27 -9.58 0.24
C LEU A 202 25.55 -9.19 -1.21
N LEU A 203 25.20 -7.98 -1.63
CA LEU A 203 25.47 -7.45 -2.97
C LEU A 203 26.98 -7.36 -3.25
N ALA A 204 27.81 -7.14 -2.22
CA ALA A 204 29.26 -7.17 -2.34
C ALA A 204 29.83 -8.59 -2.59
N HIS A 205 29.03 -9.64 -2.42
CA HIS A 205 29.50 -11.01 -2.57
C HIS A 205 29.65 -11.39 -4.04
N LYS A 206 30.85 -11.85 -4.43
CA LYS A 206 31.25 -12.18 -5.81
C LYS A 206 30.33 -13.17 -6.57
N ASP A 207 29.55 -13.95 -5.83
CA ASP A 207 28.65 -14.97 -6.39
C ASP A 207 27.25 -14.41 -6.70
N ILE A 208 26.93 -13.18 -6.30
CA ILE A 208 25.69 -12.52 -6.72
C ILE A 208 25.77 -12.18 -8.21
N LYS A 209 24.77 -12.62 -8.97
CA LYS A 209 24.69 -12.44 -10.43
C LYS A 209 23.65 -11.45 -10.87
N ALA A 210 22.57 -11.31 -10.09
CA ALA A 210 21.50 -10.39 -10.37
C ALA A 210 20.79 -10.03 -9.07
N PHE A 211 20.16 -8.86 -9.05
CA PHE A 211 19.32 -8.40 -7.97
C PHE A 211 17.90 -8.10 -8.46
N VAL A 212 16.94 -8.92 -8.06
CA VAL A 212 15.51 -8.64 -8.31
C VAL A 212 15.01 -7.71 -7.21
N SER A 213 14.58 -6.51 -7.57
CA SER A 213 14.29 -5.45 -6.59
C SER A 213 13.12 -4.57 -7.02
N HIS A 214 12.38 -4.07 -6.05
CA HIS A 214 11.39 -3.00 -6.26
C HIS A 214 12.03 -1.66 -6.63
N VAL A 215 13.37 -1.56 -6.62
CA VAL A 215 14.15 -0.37 -6.99
C VAL A 215 13.79 0.90 -6.23
N GLY A 216 13.59 0.76 -4.92
CA GLY A 216 13.70 1.90 -4.01
C GLY A 216 15.07 2.57 -4.13
N HIS A 217 15.14 3.86 -3.84
CA HIS A 217 16.31 4.70 -4.09
C HIS A 217 17.64 4.04 -3.67
N ASN A 218 17.77 3.63 -2.40
CA ASN A 218 19.01 3.03 -1.88
C ASN A 218 19.39 1.72 -2.58
N SER A 219 18.42 0.87 -2.92
CA SER A 219 18.68 -0.40 -3.59
C SER A 219 19.33 -0.21 -4.96
N VAL A 220 18.97 0.85 -5.69
CA VAL A 220 19.61 1.15 -6.98
C VAL A 220 21.08 1.52 -6.80
N TYR A 221 21.40 2.37 -5.82
CA TYR A 221 22.78 2.78 -5.55
C TYR A 221 23.63 1.63 -5.00
N GLU A 222 23.11 0.82 -4.08
CA GLU A 222 23.83 -0.35 -3.56
C GLU A 222 24.16 -1.33 -4.68
N SER A 223 23.19 -1.64 -5.55
CA SER A 223 23.41 -2.54 -6.68
C SER A 223 24.43 -1.97 -7.67
N ALA A 224 24.30 -0.69 -8.03
CA ALA A 224 25.22 -0.02 -8.95
C ALA A 224 26.64 0.06 -8.37
N TYR A 225 26.78 0.32 -7.06
CA TYR A 225 28.07 0.39 -6.38
C TYR A 225 28.84 -0.94 -6.45
N HIS A 226 28.13 -2.07 -6.30
CA HIS A 226 28.74 -3.40 -6.37
C HIS A 226 28.77 -3.99 -7.78
N GLY A 227 28.29 -3.26 -8.80
CA GLY A 227 28.23 -3.75 -10.17
C GLY A 227 27.32 -4.97 -10.34
N VAL A 228 26.26 -5.06 -9.54
CA VAL A 228 25.27 -6.12 -9.65
C VAL A 228 24.11 -5.62 -10.50
N PRO A 229 23.76 -6.29 -11.60
CA PRO A 229 22.69 -5.84 -12.46
C PRO A 229 21.31 -6.17 -11.89
N VAL A 230 20.31 -5.38 -12.27
CA VAL A 230 19.00 -5.33 -11.60
C VAL A 230 17.88 -5.80 -12.52
N VAL A 231 17.00 -6.65 -12.00
CA VAL A 231 15.65 -6.82 -12.55
C VAL A 231 14.70 -5.97 -11.71
N ALA A 232 14.31 -4.83 -12.25
CA ALA A 232 13.49 -3.84 -11.59
C ALA A 232 12.01 -4.21 -11.66
N VAL A 233 11.36 -4.34 -10.50
CA VAL A 233 9.94 -4.66 -10.34
C VAL A 233 9.26 -3.53 -9.56
N PRO A 234 9.13 -2.32 -10.14
CA PRO A 234 8.61 -1.16 -9.43
C PRO A 234 7.16 -1.35 -9.02
N ILE A 235 6.86 -1.11 -7.75
CA ILE A 235 5.54 -1.30 -7.13
C ILE A 235 4.83 0.04 -6.94
N TYR A 236 5.55 1.06 -6.45
CA TYR A 236 4.92 2.32 -6.05
C TYR A 236 5.85 3.55 -6.13
N ALA A 237 5.26 4.72 -6.34
CA ALA A 237 5.90 6.04 -6.24
C ALA A 237 7.22 6.20 -7.00
N ASP A 238 8.32 6.48 -6.29
CA ASP A 238 9.65 6.78 -6.84
C ASP A 238 10.31 5.60 -7.56
N GLN A 239 9.78 4.40 -7.37
CA GLN A 239 10.29 3.17 -7.96
C GLN A 239 10.13 3.16 -9.49
N PHE A 240 9.03 3.70 -10.02
CA PHE A 240 8.80 3.77 -11.47
C PHE A 240 9.86 4.62 -12.20
N PRO A 241 10.14 5.87 -11.79
CA PRO A 241 11.23 6.63 -12.40
C PRO A 241 12.62 6.04 -12.09
N ASN A 242 12.82 5.36 -10.96
CA ASN A 242 14.08 4.65 -10.70
C ASN A 242 14.30 3.47 -11.66
N ALA A 243 13.25 2.69 -11.95
CA ALA A 243 13.31 1.61 -12.94
C ALA A 243 13.70 2.14 -14.33
N LYS A 244 13.17 3.31 -14.73
CA LYS A 244 13.57 3.96 -15.99
C LYS A 244 15.03 4.40 -16.01
N ARG A 245 15.59 4.79 -14.87
CA ARG A 245 17.03 5.08 -14.75
C ARG A 245 17.86 3.81 -14.84
N VAL A 246 17.43 2.72 -14.21
CA VAL A 246 18.07 1.39 -14.32
C VAL A 246 18.21 0.99 -15.78
N GLU A 247 17.13 1.10 -16.57
CA GLU A 247 17.15 0.82 -18.01
C GLU A 247 18.05 1.81 -18.77
N HIS A 248 17.90 3.12 -18.53
CA HIS A 248 18.63 4.16 -19.25
C HIS A 248 20.15 4.06 -19.08
N PHE A 249 20.62 3.75 -17.87
CA PHE A 249 22.05 3.61 -17.57
C PHE A 249 22.59 2.21 -17.83
N GLY A 250 21.78 1.28 -18.37
CA GLY A 250 22.21 -0.08 -18.64
C GLY A 250 22.52 -0.89 -17.37
N LEU A 251 21.90 -0.54 -16.24
CA LEU A 251 22.07 -1.26 -14.97
C LEU A 251 21.17 -2.51 -14.88
N GLY A 252 20.29 -2.72 -15.86
CA GLY A 252 19.37 -3.84 -15.88
C GLY A 252 18.10 -3.55 -16.67
N VAL A 253 17.05 -4.33 -16.42
CA VAL A 253 15.76 -4.26 -17.12
C VAL A 253 14.60 -4.06 -16.15
N ALA A 254 13.50 -3.48 -16.62
CA ALA A 254 12.28 -3.32 -15.82
C ALA A 254 11.15 -4.24 -16.30
N VAL A 255 10.39 -4.80 -15.37
CA VAL A 255 9.17 -5.55 -15.63
C VAL A 255 8.00 -4.94 -14.87
N ASP A 256 6.80 -4.98 -15.46
CA ASP A 256 5.60 -4.44 -14.82
C ASP A 256 5.05 -5.41 -13.78
N HIS A 257 5.10 -5.03 -12.50
CA HIS A 257 4.61 -5.85 -11.41
C HIS A 257 3.14 -6.24 -11.55
N LYS A 258 2.31 -5.49 -12.29
CA LYS A 258 0.87 -5.77 -12.48
C LYS A 258 0.64 -6.91 -13.47
N SER A 259 1.32 -6.89 -14.62
CA SER A 259 1.08 -7.85 -15.69
C SER A 259 2.08 -9.00 -15.74
N VAL A 260 3.26 -8.86 -15.13
CA VAL A 260 4.36 -9.83 -15.28
C VAL A 260 3.93 -11.25 -14.89
N THR A 261 4.25 -12.18 -15.78
CA THR A 261 4.09 -13.63 -15.60
C THR A 261 5.37 -14.26 -15.05
N ALA A 262 5.26 -15.49 -14.54
CA ALA A 262 6.44 -16.21 -14.04
C ALA A 262 7.47 -16.45 -15.15
N GLN A 263 7.01 -16.68 -16.38
CA GLN A 263 7.86 -16.88 -17.55
C GLN A 263 8.62 -15.60 -17.94
N GLU A 264 7.92 -14.47 -18.05
CA GLU A 264 8.54 -13.19 -18.38
C GLU A 264 9.57 -12.75 -17.32
N LEU A 265 9.27 -12.98 -16.04
CA LEU A 265 10.21 -12.70 -14.97
C LEU A 265 11.45 -13.61 -15.04
N PHE A 266 11.25 -14.91 -15.28
CA PHE A 266 12.35 -15.86 -15.48
C PHE A 266 13.25 -15.42 -16.64
N GLU A 267 12.65 -15.07 -17.78
CA GLU A 267 13.38 -14.59 -18.96
C GLU A 267 14.15 -13.29 -18.68
N ALA A 268 13.55 -12.35 -17.95
CA ALA A 268 14.23 -11.12 -17.55
C ALA A 268 15.44 -11.37 -16.63
N ILE A 269 15.33 -12.33 -15.72
CA ILE A 269 16.45 -12.71 -14.83
C ILE A 269 17.54 -13.40 -15.64
N GLU A 270 17.21 -14.37 -16.48
CA GLU A 270 18.18 -15.06 -17.34
C GLU A 270 18.87 -14.10 -18.31
N LEU A 271 18.15 -13.11 -18.84
CA LEU A 271 18.72 -12.06 -19.67
C LEU A 271 19.81 -11.28 -18.90
N VAL A 272 19.46 -10.78 -17.72
CA VAL A 272 20.36 -9.98 -16.89
C VAL A 272 21.56 -10.80 -16.40
N VAL A 273 21.38 -12.08 -16.10
CA VAL A 273 22.47 -12.96 -15.63
C VAL A 273 23.45 -13.33 -16.75
N ASN A 274 22.98 -13.50 -17.98
CA ASN A 274 23.78 -14.08 -19.06
C ASN A 274 24.29 -13.06 -20.08
N GLU A 275 23.69 -11.89 -20.21
CA GLU A 275 24.15 -10.89 -21.19
C GLU A 275 25.34 -10.07 -20.66
N PRO A 276 26.52 -10.11 -21.31
CA PRO A 276 27.73 -9.43 -20.82
C PRO A 276 27.67 -7.90 -20.76
N ARG A 277 26.61 -7.29 -21.28
CA ARG A 277 26.41 -5.83 -21.26
C ARG A 277 25.93 -5.31 -19.92
N TYR A 278 25.40 -6.20 -19.08
CA TYR A 278 24.94 -5.92 -17.73
C TYR A 278 26.00 -6.32 -16.68
#